data_AF-X0V091-F1
#
_entry.id   AF-X0V091-F1
#
_cell.length_a   1.000
_cell.length_b   1.000
_cell.length_c   1.000
_cell.angle_alpha   90.00
_cell.angle_beta   90.00
_cell.angle_gamma   90.00
#
_symmetry.space_group_name_H-M   'P 1'
#
loop_
_entity.id
_entity.type
_entity.pdbx_description
1 polymer ?
#
loop_
_entity_poly.entity_id
_entity_poly.type
_entity_poly.pdbx_seq_one_letter_code
_entity_poly.pdbx_strand_id
1 'polypeptide(L)'
;MVSQRVDSVLLEDETWERVNVATGGAAAPCFQCGVCTAICPWGLVKNETINFRKMIRGAQLGLPGWSEDIWLCTTCQWCESRCPHEVDITKVITGLRRLAWKEREVPHGLPTLLWDVYFDGNTLGRPPSERPLWTKGITVKEFSPKDDVLLYLGDDAAYDRRIQKVARALVSLLEAAGVTFGTLGEREPTCGDAVRALGHEEYLAEIIDTNARLF
;
A
#
# COMPACT_ATOMS: atom_id res chain seq x y z
N MET A 1 22.39 -17.37 2.39
CA MET A 1 22.05 -17.56 3.83
C MET A 1 21.96 -19.04 4.11
N VAL A 2 22.71 -19.53 5.09
CA VAL A 2 22.69 -20.94 5.50
C VAL A 2 21.31 -21.21 6.11
N SER A 3 20.51 -22.03 5.42
CA SER A 3 19.26 -22.57 5.97
C SER A 3 19.61 -23.38 7.21
N GLN A 4 19.48 -22.79 8.40
CA GLN A 4 19.53 -23.57 9.63
C GLN A 4 18.43 -24.62 9.53
N ARG A 5 18.83 -25.91 9.53
CA ARG A 5 17.87 -27.00 9.68
C ARG A 5 17.25 -26.85 11.05
N VAL A 6 15.96 -26.51 11.07
CA VAL A 6 15.16 -26.52 12.27
C VAL A 6 14.65 -27.95 12.42
N ASP A 7 15.17 -28.69 13.40
CA ASP A 7 14.84 -30.12 13.60
C ASP A 7 13.41 -30.32 14.11
N SER A 8 12.80 -29.28 14.69
CA SER A 8 11.41 -29.27 15.15
C SER A 8 10.82 -27.87 15.16
N VAL A 9 9.57 -27.74 14.72
CA VAL A 9 8.81 -26.49 14.80
C VAL A 9 7.81 -26.60 15.95
N LEU A 10 7.88 -25.68 16.91
CA LEU A 10 6.92 -25.59 18.00
C LEU A 10 5.70 -24.80 17.52
N LEU A 11 4.50 -25.36 17.76
CA LEU A 11 3.23 -24.69 17.50
C LEU A 11 2.67 -24.25 18.85
N GLU A 12 2.50 -22.95 19.03
CA GLU A 12 1.97 -22.35 20.25
C GLU A 12 0.58 -21.79 19.97
N ASP A 13 -0.41 -22.19 20.77
CA ASP A 13 -1.80 -21.77 20.60
C ASP A 13 -1.96 -20.25 20.68
N GLU A 14 -1.19 -19.57 21.54
CA GLU A 14 -1.21 -18.11 21.65
C GLU A 14 -0.75 -17.44 20.34
N THR A 15 0.36 -17.92 19.76
CA THR A 15 0.88 -17.38 18.50
C THR A 15 -0.08 -17.68 17.36
N TRP A 16 -0.65 -18.88 17.33
CA TRP A 16 -1.70 -19.24 16.36
C TRP A 16 -2.92 -18.32 16.46
N GLU A 17 -3.43 -18.06 17.67
CA GLU A 17 -4.60 -17.20 17.89
C GLU A 17 -4.31 -15.77 17.43
N ARG A 18 -3.13 -15.23 17.76
CA ARG A 18 -2.71 -13.89 17.32
C ARG A 18 -2.70 -13.75 15.80
N VAL A 19 -2.20 -14.77 15.10
CA VAL A 19 -2.16 -14.81 13.63
C VAL A 19 -3.54 -14.98 13.03
N ASN A 20 -4.35 -15.86 13.60
CA ASN A 20 -5.71 -16.09 13.18
C ASN A 20 -6.57 -14.82 13.32
N VAL A 21 -6.46 -14.10 14.44
CA VAL A 21 -7.12 -12.81 14.67
C VAL A 21 -6.63 -11.75 13.68
N ALA A 22 -5.31 -11.58 13.52
CA ALA A 22 -4.76 -10.55 12.64
C ALA A 22 -5.13 -10.75 11.16
N THR A 23 -5.24 -12.00 10.72
CA THR A 23 -5.62 -12.36 9.34
C THR A 23 -7.13 -12.56 9.18
N GLY A 24 -7.90 -12.49 10.27
CA GLY A 24 -9.34 -12.76 10.30
C GLY A 24 -9.69 -14.17 9.80
N GLY A 25 -8.84 -15.17 10.08
CA GLY A 25 -9.02 -16.56 9.68
C GLY A 25 -8.96 -16.81 8.17
N ALA A 26 -8.55 -15.81 7.37
CA ALA A 26 -8.57 -15.89 5.91
C ALA A 26 -7.70 -17.02 5.34
N ALA A 27 -6.69 -17.48 6.08
CA ALA A 27 -5.82 -18.57 5.68
C ALA A 27 -6.48 -19.97 5.77
N ALA A 28 -7.56 -20.13 6.55
CA ALA A 28 -8.15 -21.43 6.88
C ALA A 28 -8.60 -22.27 5.65
N PRO A 29 -9.24 -21.70 4.60
CA PRO A 29 -9.71 -22.49 3.45
C PRO A 29 -8.58 -23.03 2.55
N CYS A 30 -7.34 -22.59 2.74
CA CYS A 30 -6.25 -22.94 1.84
C CYS A 30 -5.86 -24.43 1.95
N PHE A 31 -5.83 -25.11 0.80
CA PHE A 31 -5.40 -26.52 0.66
C PHE A 31 -4.04 -26.66 -0.04
N GLN A 32 -3.26 -25.57 -0.10
CA GLN A 32 -1.85 -25.57 -0.52
C GLN A 32 -1.56 -25.95 -2.00
N CYS A 33 -2.45 -25.62 -2.94
CA CYS A 33 -2.25 -25.89 -4.37
C CYS A 33 -1.11 -25.11 -5.04
N GLY A 34 -0.77 -23.91 -4.54
CA GLY A 34 0.37 -23.13 -5.04
C GLY A 34 0.12 -22.24 -6.26
N VAL A 35 -1.12 -22.14 -6.75
CA VAL A 35 -1.49 -21.25 -7.87
C VAL A 35 -1.07 -19.80 -7.60
N CYS A 36 -1.26 -19.32 -6.38
CA CYS A 36 -0.90 -17.97 -5.95
C CYS A 36 0.60 -17.66 -6.13
N THR A 37 1.47 -18.63 -5.82
CA THR A 37 2.91 -18.52 -6.04
C THR A 37 3.21 -18.52 -7.53
N ALA A 38 2.68 -19.49 -8.27
CA ALA A 38 2.99 -19.67 -9.70
C ALA A 38 2.59 -18.46 -10.57
N ILE A 39 1.53 -17.76 -10.19
CA ILE A 39 1.00 -16.64 -10.97
C ILE A 39 1.51 -15.26 -10.51
N CYS A 40 2.30 -15.21 -9.44
CA CYS A 40 2.82 -13.94 -8.96
C CYS A 40 3.78 -13.31 -9.98
N PRO A 41 3.56 -12.05 -10.41
CA PRO A 41 4.42 -11.40 -11.40
C PRO A 41 5.83 -11.12 -10.87
N TRP A 42 6.07 -11.17 -9.55
CA TRP A 42 7.38 -10.91 -8.97
C TRP A 42 8.48 -11.88 -9.42
N GLY A 43 8.12 -13.10 -9.82
CA GLY A 43 9.07 -14.02 -10.44
C GLY A 43 9.73 -13.45 -11.71
N LEU A 44 9.02 -12.57 -12.44
CA LEU A 44 9.54 -11.88 -13.62
C LEU A 44 10.44 -10.70 -13.28
N VAL A 45 10.30 -10.13 -12.08
CA VAL A 45 11.01 -8.91 -11.66
C VAL A 45 12.33 -9.26 -10.96
N LYS A 46 12.31 -10.21 -10.02
CA LYS A 46 13.46 -10.55 -9.17
C LYS A 46 14.21 -11.82 -9.58
N ASN A 47 13.76 -12.54 -10.62
CA ASN A 47 14.16 -13.92 -10.94
C ASN A 47 13.94 -14.93 -9.78
N GLU A 48 13.23 -14.51 -8.73
CA GLU A 48 12.81 -15.30 -7.59
C GLU A 48 11.33 -14.98 -7.32
N THR A 49 10.53 -16.02 -7.08
CA THR A 49 9.08 -15.86 -6.92
C THR A 49 8.71 -15.77 -5.45
N ILE A 50 7.87 -14.80 -5.09
CA ILE A 50 7.24 -14.72 -3.77
C ILE A 50 6.45 -15.99 -3.49
N ASN A 51 6.79 -16.70 -2.42
CA ASN A 51 6.14 -17.97 -2.10
C ASN A 51 4.89 -17.78 -1.22
N PHE A 52 3.80 -17.29 -1.82
CA PHE A 52 2.52 -17.15 -1.13
C PHE A 52 2.04 -18.44 -0.48
N ARG A 53 2.17 -19.59 -1.16
CA ARG A 53 1.80 -20.89 -0.58
C ARG A 53 2.44 -21.12 0.79
N LYS A 54 3.75 -20.87 0.90
CA LYS A 54 4.49 -20.99 2.17
C LYS A 54 3.99 -19.97 3.21
N MET A 55 3.75 -18.73 2.82
CA MET A 55 3.24 -17.69 3.72
C MET A 55 1.85 -18.04 4.26
N ILE A 56 0.92 -18.47 3.41
CA ILE A 56 -0.41 -18.93 3.83
C ILE A 56 -0.30 -20.14 4.75
N ARG A 57 0.63 -21.09 4.48
CA ARG A 57 0.84 -22.24 5.37
C ARG A 57 1.37 -21.81 6.73
N GLY A 58 2.29 -20.86 6.77
CA GLY A 58 2.79 -20.26 8.00
C GLY A 58 1.64 -19.62 8.80
N ALA A 59 0.76 -18.89 8.12
CA ALA A 59 -0.42 -18.29 8.74
C ALA A 59 -1.39 -19.34 9.31
N GLN A 60 -1.65 -20.44 8.59
CA GLN A 60 -2.49 -21.55 9.08
C GLN A 60 -1.92 -22.23 10.33
N LEU A 61 -0.60 -22.28 10.44
CA LEU A 61 0.11 -22.94 11.52
C LEU A 61 0.48 -21.99 12.66
N GLY A 62 0.24 -20.68 12.53
CA GLY A 62 0.63 -19.72 13.54
C GLY A 62 2.14 -19.56 13.69
N LEU A 63 2.91 -19.71 12.60
CA LEU A 63 4.37 -19.62 12.68
C LEU A 63 4.84 -18.16 12.72
N PRO A 64 5.76 -17.79 13.64
CA PRO A 64 6.39 -16.47 13.67
C PRO A 64 7.45 -16.34 12.56
N GLY A 65 7.97 -15.12 12.37
CA GLY A 65 9.05 -14.85 11.41
C GLY A 65 8.53 -14.53 10.01
N TRP A 66 7.91 -13.37 9.89
CA TRP A 66 7.31 -12.91 8.65
C TRP A 66 8.39 -12.64 7.61
N SER A 67 8.35 -13.38 6.50
CA SER A 67 9.31 -13.23 5.42
C SER A 67 9.32 -11.79 4.90
N GLU A 68 10.49 -11.28 4.49
CA GLU A 68 10.59 -10.03 3.71
C GLU A 68 9.66 -10.03 2.49
N ASP A 69 9.30 -11.22 1.98
CA ASP A 69 8.34 -11.44 0.91
C ASP A 69 6.97 -10.83 1.17
N ILE A 70 6.53 -10.70 2.44
CA ILE A 70 5.25 -10.05 2.76
C ILE A 70 5.26 -8.61 2.26
N TRP A 71 6.40 -7.92 2.26
CA TRP A 71 6.54 -6.51 1.86
C TRP A 71 6.68 -6.33 0.35
N LEU A 72 7.04 -7.39 -0.37
CA LEU A 72 7.08 -7.36 -1.83
C LEU A 72 5.68 -7.42 -2.46
N CYS A 73 4.71 -8.05 -1.80
CA CYS A 73 3.34 -8.14 -2.31
C CYS A 73 2.74 -6.74 -2.60
N THR A 74 2.32 -6.48 -3.84
CA THR A 74 1.73 -5.19 -4.21
C THR A 74 0.22 -5.14 -3.99
N THR A 75 -0.37 -6.17 -3.36
CA THR A 75 -1.82 -6.28 -3.12
C THR A 75 -2.67 -6.16 -4.39
N CYS A 76 -2.13 -6.60 -5.54
CA CYS A 76 -2.82 -6.53 -6.83
C CYS A 76 -3.95 -7.56 -7.03
N GLN A 77 -4.15 -8.47 -6.06
CA GLN A 77 -5.19 -9.50 -6.04
C GLN A 77 -5.21 -10.49 -7.22
N TRP A 78 -4.16 -10.51 -8.06
CA TRP A 78 -4.07 -11.44 -9.18
C TRP A 78 -4.11 -12.90 -8.72
N CYS A 79 -3.49 -13.20 -7.58
CA CYS A 79 -3.50 -14.53 -6.97
C CYS A 79 -4.89 -14.94 -6.44
N GLU A 80 -5.69 -14.00 -5.94
CA GLU A 80 -7.06 -14.25 -5.45
C GLU A 80 -8.00 -14.55 -6.60
N SER A 81 -7.88 -13.81 -7.71
CA SER A 81 -8.71 -14.01 -8.91
C SER A 81 -8.61 -15.42 -9.52
N ARG A 82 -7.57 -16.17 -9.14
CA ARG A 82 -7.31 -17.54 -9.60
C ARG A 82 -7.35 -18.57 -8.48
N CYS A 83 -7.66 -18.17 -7.24
CA CYS A 83 -7.67 -19.09 -6.12
C CYS A 83 -8.92 -19.98 -6.20
N PRO A 84 -8.78 -21.32 -6.36
CA PRO A 84 -9.94 -22.20 -6.52
C PRO A 84 -10.75 -22.38 -5.23
N HIS A 85 -10.27 -21.84 -4.11
CA HIS A 85 -10.92 -21.87 -2.79
C HIS A 85 -11.18 -20.47 -2.24
N GLU A 86 -11.05 -19.43 -3.07
CA GLU A 86 -11.42 -18.06 -2.72
C GLU A 86 -10.75 -17.55 -1.43
N VAL A 87 -9.51 -17.98 -1.20
CA VAL A 87 -8.68 -17.52 -0.07
C VAL A 87 -8.38 -16.04 -0.27
N ASP A 88 -8.72 -15.21 0.71
CA ASP A 88 -8.37 -13.78 0.75
C ASP A 88 -6.89 -13.60 1.12
N ILE A 89 -6.02 -13.80 0.12
CA ILE A 89 -4.57 -13.79 0.29
C ILE A 89 -4.07 -12.41 0.72
N THR A 90 -4.64 -11.34 0.18
CA THR A 90 -4.27 -9.95 0.51
C THR A 90 -4.57 -9.67 1.96
N LYS A 91 -5.73 -10.09 2.49
CA LYS A 91 -6.04 -9.95 3.91
C LYS A 91 -5.10 -10.75 4.79
N VAL A 92 -4.68 -11.95 4.38
CA VAL A 92 -3.62 -12.67 5.10
C VAL A 92 -2.35 -11.83 5.13
N ILE A 93 -1.87 -11.36 3.98
CA ILE A 93 -0.61 -10.60 3.89
C ILE A 93 -0.66 -9.29 4.68
N THR A 94 -1.74 -8.50 4.58
CA THR A 94 -1.87 -7.25 5.34
C THR A 94 -2.03 -7.50 6.83
N GLY A 95 -2.70 -8.59 7.24
CA GLY A 95 -2.74 -9.05 8.62
C GLY A 95 -1.36 -9.41 9.16
N LEU A 96 -0.53 -10.10 8.36
CA LEU A 96 0.85 -10.41 8.73
C LEU A 96 1.72 -9.14 8.84
N ARG A 97 1.54 -8.16 7.95
CA ARG A 97 2.22 -6.85 8.06
C ARG A 97 1.88 -6.13 9.37
N ARG A 98 0.63 -6.18 9.82
CA ARG A 98 0.21 -5.61 11.12
C ARG A 98 0.93 -6.26 12.29
N LEU A 99 1.07 -7.58 12.27
CA LEU A 99 1.83 -8.30 13.29
C LEU A 99 3.30 -7.91 13.27
N ALA A 100 3.91 -7.82 12.08
CA ALA A 100 5.29 -7.37 11.93
C ALA A 100 5.51 -5.97 12.53
N TRP A 101 4.58 -5.02 12.36
CA TRP A 101 4.63 -3.72 13.05
C TRP A 101 4.57 -3.85 14.57
N LYS A 102 3.65 -4.66 15.11
CA LYS A 102 3.51 -4.89 16.55
C LYS A 102 4.78 -5.53 17.17
N GLU A 103 5.42 -6.41 16.42
CA GLU A 103 6.62 -7.14 16.81
C GLU A 103 7.92 -6.36 16.53
N ARG A 104 7.82 -5.20 15.87
CA ARG A 104 8.95 -4.37 15.42
C ARG A 104 9.88 -5.09 14.44
N GLU A 105 9.35 -6.08 13.70
CA GLU A 105 10.03 -6.83 12.64
C GLU A 105 9.76 -6.20 11.27
N VAL A 106 10.06 -4.91 11.13
CA VAL A 106 9.75 -4.15 9.92
C VAL A 106 11.05 -3.78 9.19
N PRO A 107 11.11 -3.94 7.85
CA PRO A 107 12.25 -3.51 7.06
C PRO A 107 12.64 -2.06 7.32
N HIS A 108 13.95 -1.82 7.29
CA HIS A 108 14.50 -0.47 7.41
C HIS A 108 13.90 0.46 6.33
N GLY A 109 13.63 1.71 6.71
CA GLY A 109 13.13 2.76 5.81
C GLY A 109 11.60 2.86 5.75
N LEU A 110 10.86 1.77 6.01
CA LEU A 110 9.39 1.84 6.07
C LEU A 110 8.90 2.74 7.22
N PRO A 111 9.51 2.73 8.42
CA PRO A 111 9.18 3.70 9.46
C PRO A 111 9.47 5.15 9.04
N THR A 112 10.56 5.39 8.29
CA THR A 112 10.90 6.73 7.79
C THR A 112 9.81 7.23 6.82
N LEU A 113 9.34 6.38 5.92
CA LEU A 113 8.24 6.75 5.02
C LEU A 113 6.98 7.14 5.79
N LEU A 114 6.64 6.44 6.87
CA LEU A 114 5.48 6.83 7.71
C LEU A 114 5.70 8.18 8.40
N TRP A 115 6.94 8.47 8.82
CA TRP A 115 7.29 9.79 9.35
C TRP A 115 7.17 10.90 8.31
N ASP A 116 7.60 10.65 7.07
CA ASP A 116 7.43 11.61 5.97
C ASP A 116 5.94 11.91 5.73
N VAL A 117 5.11 10.87 5.74
CA VAL A 117 3.65 11.04 5.61
C VAL A 117 3.07 11.83 6.79
N TYR A 118 3.57 11.60 8.01
CA TYR A 118 3.10 12.29 9.21
C TYR A 118 3.48 13.77 9.26
N PHE A 119 4.75 14.09 8.96
CA PHE A 119 5.26 15.46 9.07
C PHE A 119 4.98 16.30 7.83
N ASP A 120 5.17 15.73 6.65
CA ASP A 120 5.10 16.45 5.38
C ASP A 120 3.80 16.18 4.60
N GLY A 121 2.97 15.23 5.04
CA GLY A 121 1.71 14.92 4.39
C GLY A 121 1.87 14.28 3.01
N ASN A 122 3.04 13.70 2.70
CA ASN A 122 3.32 13.01 1.45
C ASN A 122 4.42 11.94 1.62
N THR A 123 4.48 11.00 0.67
CA THR A 123 5.42 9.85 0.72
C THR A 123 6.85 10.18 0.28
N LEU A 124 7.16 11.45 -0.03
CA LEU A 124 8.43 11.87 -0.63
C LEU A 124 9.26 12.76 0.29
N GLY A 125 8.78 13.04 1.52
CA GLY A 125 9.46 13.88 2.50
C GLY A 125 9.71 15.30 1.99
N ARG A 126 8.78 15.83 1.17
CA ARG A 126 8.88 17.16 0.56
C ARG A 126 7.99 18.15 1.28
N PRO A 127 8.45 19.41 1.49
CA PRO A 127 7.60 20.41 2.12
C PRO A 127 6.29 20.63 1.35
N PRO A 128 5.13 20.78 2.03
CA PRO A 128 3.85 21.08 1.39
C PRO A 128 3.86 22.31 0.47
N SER A 129 4.70 23.29 0.75
CA SER A 129 4.89 24.49 -0.10
C SER A 129 5.51 24.20 -1.46
N GLU A 130 6.17 23.04 -1.64
CA GLU A 130 6.69 22.61 -2.93
C GLU A 130 5.61 21.95 -3.80
N ARG A 131 4.47 21.56 -3.21
CA ARG A 131 3.38 20.86 -3.90
C ARG A 131 2.87 21.58 -5.15
N PRO A 132 2.60 22.90 -5.16
CA PRO A 132 2.10 23.59 -6.35
C PRO A 132 3.18 23.83 -7.42
N LEU A 133 4.46 23.48 -7.20
CA LEU A 133 5.54 23.79 -8.15
C LEU A 133 5.35 23.13 -9.52
N TRP A 134 4.60 22.03 -9.61
CA TRP A 134 4.25 21.40 -10.89
C TRP A 134 3.45 22.33 -11.81
N THR A 135 2.79 23.37 -11.28
CA THR A 135 2.02 24.35 -12.06
C THR A 135 2.88 25.43 -12.70
N LYS A 136 4.19 25.50 -12.42
CA LYS A 136 5.05 26.58 -12.93
C LYS A 136 4.92 26.77 -14.45
N GLY A 137 4.49 27.95 -14.88
CA GLY A 137 4.30 28.29 -16.30
C GLY A 137 2.95 27.86 -16.90
N ILE A 138 2.02 27.34 -16.10
CA ILE A 138 0.61 27.18 -16.45
C ILE A 138 -0.25 27.83 -15.35
N THR A 139 -1.44 28.31 -15.70
CA THR A 139 -2.34 28.93 -14.72
C THR A 139 -3.35 27.90 -14.25
N VAL A 140 -3.22 27.44 -13.01
CA VAL A 140 -4.20 26.56 -12.37
C VAL A 140 -4.70 27.28 -11.12
N LYS A 141 -6.02 27.45 -11.02
CA LYS A 141 -6.65 28.12 -9.88
C LYS A 141 -6.91 27.16 -8.71
N GLU A 142 -7.14 27.72 -7.54
CA GLU A 142 -7.74 26.96 -6.45
C GLU A 142 -9.17 26.52 -6.81
N PHE A 143 -9.53 25.33 -6.35
CA PHE A 143 -10.87 24.78 -6.53
C PHE A 143 -11.93 25.65 -5.86
N SER A 144 -13.03 25.88 -6.59
CA SER A 144 -14.23 26.52 -6.10
C SER A 144 -15.42 25.56 -6.25
N PRO A 145 -16.44 25.60 -5.37
CA PRO A 145 -17.68 24.84 -5.56
C PRO A 145 -18.46 25.15 -6.85
N LYS A 146 -18.04 26.18 -7.60
CA LYS A 146 -18.59 26.51 -8.92
C LYS A 146 -17.89 25.76 -10.06
N ASP A 147 -16.77 25.09 -9.78
CA ASP A 147 -16.03 24.30 -10.74
C ASP A 147 -16.67 22.93 -10.92
N ASP A 148 -16.61 22.40 -12.13
CA ASP A 148 -17.14 21.07 -12.46
C ASP A 148 -16.34 19.96 -11.77
N VAL A 149 -15.03 20.15 -11.62
CA VAL A 149 -14.10 19.11 -11.15
C VAL A 149 -13.08 19.68 -10.17
N LEU A 150 -12.91 18.98 -9.04
CA LEU A 150 -11.71 19.09 -8.23
C LEU A 150 -10.63 18.18 -8.80
N LEU A 151 -9.53 18.77 -9.26
CA LEU A 151 -8.37 18.03 -9.74
C LEU A 151 -7.46 17.67 -8.55
N TYR A 152 -7.66 16.47 -8.01
CA TYR A 152 -6.76 15.83 -7.06
C TYR A 152 -5.61 15.14 -7.81
N LEU A 153 -4.36 15.46 -7.49
CA LEU A 153 -3.19 14.91 -8.19
C LEU A 153 -2.50 13.76 -7.46
N GLY A 154 -2.51 13.78 -6.13
CA GLY A 154 -1.71 12.89 -5.30
C GLY A 154 -0.23 13.29 -5.26
N ASP A 155 0.53 12.56 -4.44
CA ASP A 155 1.92 12.90 -4.11
C ASP A 155 2.85 12.82 -5.33
N ASP A 156 2.76 11.73 -6.10
CA ASP A 156 3.64 11.46 -7.25
C ASP A 156 3.54 12.53 -8.34
N ALA A 157 2.34 12.90 -8.74
CA ALA A 157 2.14 13.87 -9.81
C ALA A 157 2.47 15.30 -9.38
N ALA A 158 2.37 15.61 -8.08
CA ALA A 158 2.73 16.91 -7.53
C ALA A 158 4.26 17.08 -7.41
N TYR A 159 4.98 16.05 -6.92
CA TYR A 159 6.39 16.18 -6.55
C TYR A 159 7.37 15.49 -7.53
N ASP A 160 7.03 14.36 -8.16
CA ASP A 160 7.93 13.69 -9.11
C ASP A 160 7.91 14.40 -10.48
N ARG A 161 9.02 15.10 -10.77
CA ARG A 161 9.26 15.81 -12.03
C ARG A 161 9.03 14.96 -13.28
N ARG A 162 9.24 13.64 -13.21
CA ARG A 162 9.02 12.71 -14.33
C ARG A 162 7.53 12.51 -14.62
N ILE A 163 6.69 12.62 -13.59
CA ILE A 163 5.24 12.39 -13.62
C ILE A 163 4.47 13.70 -13.82
N GLN A 164 5.00 14.85 -13.40
CA GLN A 164 4.39 16.17 -13.59
C GLN A 164 3.94 16.47 -15.04
N LYS A 165 4.62 15.89 -16.05
CA LYS A 165 4.20 16.00 -17.46
C LYS A 165 2.81 15.43 -17.73
N VAL A 166 2.39 14.40 -16.99
CA VAL A 166 1.07 13.76 -17.08
C VAL A 166 0.01 14.70 -16.52
N ALA A 167 0.26 15.29 -15.35
CA ALA A 167 -0.64 16.29 -14.75
C ALA A 167 -0.85 17.50 -15.68
N ARG A 168 0.21 18.00 -16.30
CA ARG A 168 0.13 19.11 -17.27
C ARG A 168 -0.65 18.74 -18.53
N ALA A 169 -0.45 17.53 -19.06
CA ALA A 169 -1.22 17.05 -20.20
C ALA A 169 -2.72 16.94 -19.87
N LEU A 170 -3.04 16.47 -18.66
CA LEU A 170 -4.43 16.40 -18.19
C LEU A 170 -5.07 17.79 -18.09
N VAL A 171 -4.35 18.79 -17.57
CA VAL A 171 -4.80 20.20 -17.55
C VAL A 171 -5.14 20.67 -18.97
N SER A 172 -4.24 20.48 -19.94
CA SER A 172 -4.50 20.90 -21.33
C SER A 172 -5.71 20.20 -21.96
N LEU A 173 -5.97 18.93 -21.61
CA LEU A 173 -7.14 18.20 -22.07
C LEU A 173 -8.44 18.75 -21.45
N LEU A 174 -8.43 19.07 -20.16
CA LEU A 174 -9.59 19.65 -19.48
C LEU A 174 -9.92 21.04 -20.03
N GLU A 175 -8.91 21.87 -20.27
CA GLU A 175 -9.07 23.20 -20.90
C GLU A 175 -9.65 23.07 -22.33
N ALA A 176 -9.11 22.16 -23.14
CA ALA A 176 -9.61 21.92 -24.49
C ALA A 176 -11.05 21.37 -24.52
N ALA A 177 -11.44 20.63 -23.47
CA ALA A 177 -12.79 20.13 -23.28
C ALA A 177 -13.76 21.18 -22.71
N GLY A 178 -13.27 22.37 -22.33
CA GLY A 178 -14.09 23.42 -21.72
C GLY A 178 -14.57 23.09 -20.31
N VAL A 179 -13.92 22.15 -19.62
CA VAL A 179 -14.25 21.75 -18.24
C VAL A 179 -13.68 22.80 -17.29
N THR A 180 -14.49 23.26 -16.33
CA THR A 180 -14.00 24.14 -15.27
C THR A 180 -13.44 23.31 -14.11
N PHE A 181 -12.21 23.60 -13.68
CA PHE A 181 -11.55 22.86 -12.62
C PHE A 181 -10.64 23.74 -11.77
N GLY A 182 -10.29 23.24 -10.59
CA GLY A 182 -9.25 23.79 -9.73
C GLY A 182 -8.61 22.71 -8.87
N THR A 183 -7.61 23.09 -8.08
CA THR A 183 -6.85 22.16 -7.21
C THR A 183 -6.87 22.61 -5.76
N LEU A 184 -6.42 21.76 -4.83
CA LEU A 184 -6.24 22.14 -3.42
C LEU A 184 -4.89 22.83 -3.14
N GLY A 185 -4.00 22.93 -4.14
CA GLY A 185 -2.68 23.54 -3.98
C GLY A 185 -1.85 22.86 -2.88
N GLU A 186 -1.33 23.66 -1.95
CA GLU A 186 -0.56 23.17 -0.79
C GLU A 186 -1.41 22.37 0.21
N ARG A 187 -2.74 22.52 0.17
CA ARG A 187 -3.67 21.86 1.09
C ARG A 187 -4.05 20.45 0.66
N GLU A 188 -3.60 19.98 -0.50
CA GLU A 188 -3.92 18.62 -0.97
C GLU A 188 -3.26 17.57 -0.06
N PRO A 189 -4.05 16.71 0.60
CA PRO A 189 -3.50 15.68 1.48
C PRO A 189 -3.04 14.45 0.68
N THR A 190 -2.17 13.64 1.28
CA THR A 190 -1.90 12.30 0.77
C THR A 190 -3.18 11.45 0.76
N CYS A 191 -3.27 10.52 -0.18
CA CYS A 191 -4.37 9.55 -0.26
C CYS A 191 -4.25 8.43 0.78
N GLY A 192 -3.10 8.30 1.44
CA GLY A 192 -2.84 7.25 2.42
C GLY A 192 -2.56 5.86 1.82
N ASP A 193 -2.41 5.73 0.50
CA ASP A 193 -2.18 4.43 -0.16
C ASP A 193 -0.92 3.73 0.38
N ALA A 194 0.17 4.47 0.58
CA ALA A 194 1.38 3.90 1.16
C ALA A 194 1.15 3.39 2.59
N VAL A 195 0.41 4.14 3.42
CA VAL A 195 0.06 3.73 4.80
C VAL A 195 -0.80 2.46 4.79
N ARG A 196 -1.77 2.39 3.88
CA ARG A 196 -2.59 1.20 3.63
C ARG A 196 -1.73 0.02 3.20
N ALA A 197 -0.83 0.22 2.23
CA ALA A 197 0.05 -0.81 1.72
C ALA A 197 0.97 -1.35 2.82
N LEU A 198 1.46 -0.49 3.72
CA LEU A 198 2.26 -0.93 4.86
C LEU A 198 1.46 -1.64 5.95
N GLY A 199 0.12 -1.67 5.85
CA GLY A 199 -0.73 -2.36 6.80
C GLY A 199 -0.95 -1.60 8.11
N HIS A 200 -0.74 -0.29 8.13
CA HIS A 200 -0.89 0.54 9.33
C HIS A 200 -2.33 1.11 9.42
N GLU A 201 -3.30 0.25 9.76
CA GLU A 201 -4.74 0.56 9.65
C GLU A 201 -5.21 1.73 10.50
N GLU A 202 -4.70 1.86 11.73
CA GLU A 202 -5.11 2.92 12.65
C GLU A 202 -4.74 4.30 12.08
N TYR A 203 -3.53 4.42 11.54
CA TYR A 203 -3.07 5.65 10.92
C TYR A 203 -3.77 5.92 9.59
N LEU A 204 -4.08 4.88 8.81
CA LEU A 204 -4.93 5.02 7.62
C LEU A 204 -6.31 5.56 7.99
N ALA A 205 -6.92 5.10 9.07
CA ALA A 205 -8.22 5.57 9.52
C ALA A 205 -8.21 7.07 9.87
N GLU A 206 -7.14 7.55 10.51
CA GLU A 206 -6.94 8.98 10.79
C GLU A 206 -6.83 9.81 9.50
N ILE A 207 -6.08 9.31 8.50
CA ILE A 207 -5.97 9.97 7.18
C ILE A 207 -7.33 10.00 6.49
N ILE A 208 -8.08 8.90 6.51
CA ILE A 208 -9.42 8.82 5.91
C ILE A 208 -10.37 9.84 6.55
N ASP A 209 -10.44 9.89 7.88
CA ASP A 209 -11.31 10.82 8.62
C ASP A 209 -10.92 12.29 8.35
N THR A 210 -9.62 12.58 8.26
CA THR A 210 -9.13 13.92 7.91
C THR A 210 -9.51 14.29 6.49
N ASN A 211 -9.28 13.40 5.52
CA ASN A 211 -9.60 13.63 4.12
C ASN A 211 -11.11 13.77 3.91
N ALA A 212 -11.93 12.95 4.56
CA ALA A 212 -13.38 13.00 4.46
C ALA A 212 -14.02 14.31 4.97
N ARG A 213 -13.30 15.08 5.79
CA ARG A 213 -13.73 16.43 6.21
C ARG A 213 -13.34 17.51 5.21
N LEU A 214 -12.35 17.25 4.37
CA LEU A 214 -11.82 18.20 3.39
C LEU A 214 -12.57 18.14 2.06
N PHE A 215 -12.91 16.92 1.61
CA PHE A 215 -13.70 16.65 0.40
C PHE A 215 -15.20 16.69 0.67
#